data_AF-A0A9X3LBA1-F1
#
_entry.id   AF-A0A9X3LBA1-F1
#
_cell.length_a   1.000
_cell.length_b   1.000
_cell.length_c   1.000
_cell.angle_alpha   90.00
_cell.angle_beta   90.00
_cell.angle_gamma   90.00
#
_symmetry.space_group_name_H-M   'P 1'
#
loop_
_entity.id
_entity.type
_entity.pdbx_description
1 polymer ?
#
loop_
_entity_poly.entity_id
_entity_poly.type
_entity_poly.pdbx_seq_one_letter_code
_entity_poly.pdbx_strand_id
1 'polypeptide(L)'
;MDRIRIQNLRALKDTDYIELKPLTILVGKNSSGKSTFLRFFSLMKQTLETRTNEPILWYSPSYVDFGSFEESLNHESKEKLITFEFDFFVSKENFYDEVYFNLMPRRYNRAHILKMTNSEKNEKVKLELSITFSKKKINKIEVKLWEQKIEYLIQGTINEMEKVEILINGNPIGDSRFISRYFGDSTNMLPRIFNLEEDKIMPIEAYFHSQLFNLIKGFAPSTTKESTIDDVITLIKFGDSETVLKSINEIKSTSKTLEKRLGALKLEQSEFIEVKNNHYGTVLNVLLEICNRELKSFFSSVKYIAPIRASAERYYRIQGLALDEIDPQGANIPMLLNNMSNKDKRSFNKWIKENFHFEIIADSERGHASLYIRYENGTQINLADTGFGYSQILPIILVMWQAVQKGEEMAAMPNYKKMRLHINGRRKINFTIVIEQPELHLHPSLQGTLIDTFAKIIKVSEDIGIDLKIIIETHSETMINRIGQLIATNFEEFNEKLVNVLIFNSSHPYISKIESTGYTEDGYLNSWPIGFFSPEEI
;
A
#
# COMPACT_ATOMS: atom_id res chain seq x y z
N MET A 1 -1.77 -0.62 -4.32
CA MET A 1 -2.31 0.59 -3.66
C MET A 1 -2.41 1.63 -4.73
N ASP A 2 -3.62 2.08 -5.02
CA ASP A 2 -3.92 2.83 -6.24
C ASP A 2 -4.43 4.23 -5.89
N ARG A 3 -5.24 4.35 -4.83
CA ARG A 3 -5.69 5.66 -4.32
C ARG A 3 -5.59 5.73 -2.80
N ILE A 4 -5.33 6.93 -2.29
CA ILE A 4 -5.28 7.23 -0.86
C ILE A 4 -6.07 8.49 -0.59
N ARG A 5 -6.79 8.54 0.54
CA ARG A 5 -7.37 9.75 1.10
C ARG A 5 -7.00 9.88 2.56
N ILE A 6 -6.64 11.10 2.97
CA ILE A 6 -6.24 11.43 4.33
C ILE A 6 -7.17 12.53 4.82
N GLN A 7 -7.77 12.32 5.98
CA GLN A 7 -8.66 13.29 6.60
C GLN A 7 -8.17 13.64 7.99
N ASN A 8 -8.23 14.93 8.31
CA ASN A 8 -7.93 15.51 9.62
C ASN A 8 -6.48 15.31 10.13
N LEU A 9 -5.49 15.37 9.23
CA LEU A 9 -4.07 15.22 9.56
C LEU A 9 -3.30 16.53 9.32
N ARG A 10 -2.94 17.25 10.38
CA ARG A 10 -2.24 18.56 10.34
C ARG A 10 -2.91 19.51 9.34
N ALA A 11 -2.22 20.02 8.33
CA ALA A 11 -2.81 20.93 7.32
C ALA A 11 -3.79 20.22 6.35
N LEU A 12 -3.83 18.88 6.35
CA LEU A 12 -4.70 18.08 5.47
C LEU A 12 -6.06 17.87 6.14
N LYS A 13 -7.00 18.79 5.90
CA LYS A 13 -8.38 18.63 6.38
C LYS A 13 -9.06 17.46 5.70
N ASP A 14 -9.00 17.43 4.37
CA ASP A 14 -9.42 16.32 3.52
C ASP A 14 -8.62 16.44 2.22
N THR A 15 -7.96 15.37 1.81
CA THR A 15 -7.19 15.36 0.57
C THR A 15 -8.03 15.02 -0.67
N ASP A 16 -9.29 14.62 -0.48
CA ASP A 16 -10.01 13.77 -1.41
C ASP A 16 -9.20 12.52 -1.80
N TYR A 17 -9.72 11.70 -2.71
CA TYR A 17 -8.98 10.54 -3.22
C TYR A 17 -7.88 10.99 -4.19
N ILE A 18 -6.63 10.74 -3.81
CA ILE A 18 -5.45 10.97 -4.63
C ILE A 18 -5.03 9.67 -5.30
N GLU A 19 -4.92 9.68 -6.63
CA GLU A 19 -4.39 8.57 -7.42
C GLU A 19 -2.85 8.54 -7.36
N LEU A 20 -2.28 7.37 -7.04
CA LEU A 20 -0.84 7.13 -7.01
C LEU A 20 -0.38 6.51 -8.32
N LYS A 21 0.04 7.36 -9.25
CA LYS A 21 0.65 6.94 -10.52
C LYS A 21 2.13 6.58 -10.35
N PRO A 22 2.75 5.85 -11.31
CA PRO A 22 4.16 5.48 -11.25
C PRO A 22 5.10 6.66 -10.95
N LEU A 23 4.80 7.86 -11.46
CA LEU A 23 5.39 9.11 -11.00
C LEU A 23 4.30 10.05 -10.46
N THR A 24 4.38 10.40 -9.18
CA THR A 24 3.47 11.36 -8.54
C THR A 24 4.27 12.54 -7.98
N ILE A 25 3.91 13.76 -8.36
CA ILE A 25 4.71 14.95 -8.09
C ILE A 25 3.90 15.93 -7.27
N LEU A 26 4.45 16.40 -6.16
CA LEU A 26 3.84 17.38 -5.28
C LEU A 26 4.50 18.73 -5.50
N VAL A 27 3.69 19.71 -5.90
CA VAL A 27 4.08 21.11 -6.06
C VAL A 27 3.09 21.96 -5.27
N GLY A 28 3.51 23.13 -4.80
CA GLY A 28 2.62 24.04 -4.07
C GLY A 28 3.38 25.03 -3.19
N LYS A 29 2.66 26.02 -2.64
CA LYS A 29 3.21 26.99 -1.69
C LYS A 29 3.79 26.31 -0.45
N ASN A 30 4.72 26.97 0.25
CA ASN A 30 5.21 26.45 1.52
C ASN A 30 4.07 26.36 2.54
N SER A 31 4.17 25.39 3.46
CA SER A 31 3.16 25.15 4.49
C SER A 31 1.76 24.77 3.97
N SER A 32 1.61 24.38 2.70
CA SER A 32 0.33 23.93 2.12
C SER A 32 0.02 22.44 2.34
N GLY A 33 0.75 21.75 3.21
CA GLY A 33 0.52 20.33 3.54
C GLY A 33 1.32 19.31 2.73
N LYS A 34 2.14 19.72 1.74
CA LYS A 34 2.96 18.81 0.90
C LYS A 34 3.78 17.81 1.71
N SER A 35 4.63 18.30 2.61
CA SER A 35 5.49 17.43 3.41
C SER A 35 4.68 16.60 4.42
N THR A 36 3.50 17.06 4.84
CA THR A 36 2.60 16.21 5.66
C THR A 36 2.10 15.02 4.86
N PHE A 37 1.64 15.25 3.63
CA PHE A 37 1.21 14.17 2.73
C PHE A 37 2.37 13.24 2.38
N LEU A 38 3.56 13.78 2.12
CA LEU A 38 4.71 12.96 1.76
C LEU A 38 5.20 12.10 2.94
N ARG A 39 5.25 12.67 4.14
CA ARG A 39 5.66 11.95 5.37
C ARG A 39 4.63 10.95 5.87
N PHE A 40 3.38 11.01 5.40
CA PHE A 40 2.37 10.00 5.70
C PHE A 40 2.82 8.59 5.32
N PHE A 41 3.54 8.43 4.19
CA PHE A 41 4.06 7.12 3.78
C PHE A 41 5.04 6.54 4.81
N SER A 42 5.90 7.37 5.38
CA SER A 42 6.83 6.99 6.45
C SER A 42 6.11 6.72 7.78
N LEU A 43 5.08 7.52 8.10
CA LEU A 43 4.22 7.32 9.27
C LEU A 43 3.52 5.95 9.23
N MET A 44 3.02 5.57 8.05
CA MET A 44 2.38 4.26 7.86
C MET A 44 3.41 3.12 7.87
N LYS A 45 4.58 3.32 7.26
CA LYS A 45 5.68 2.33 7.31
C LYS A 45 6.11 2.04 8.75
N GLN A 46 6.44 3.06 9.55
CA GLN A 46 6.87 2.87 10.93
C GLN A 46 5.79 2.21 11.80
N THR A 47 4.51 2.51 11.51
CA THR A 47 3.36 1.89 12.17
C THR A 47 3.26 0.39 11.84
N LEU A 48 3.41 0.00 10.57
CA LEU A 48 3.22 -1.39 10.12
C LEU A 48 4.45 -2.29 10.27
N GLU A 49 5.62 -1.71 10.56
CA GLU A 49 6.88 -2.44 10.82
C GLU A 49 7.16 -2.62 12.31
N THR A 50 6.51 -1.84 13.18
CA THR A 50 6.73 -1.87 14.63
C THR A 50 5.55 -2.52 15.33
N ARG A 51 5.79 -3.29 16.40
CA ARG A 51 4.70 -3.70 17.29
C ARG A 51 4.31 -2.51 18.17
N THR A 52 3.08 -2.04 18.03
CA THR A 52 2.57 -0.85 18.72
C THR A 52 1.39 -1.22 19.62
N ASN A 53 1.20 -0.45 20.70
CA ASN A 53 0.00 -0.52 21.54
C ASN A 53 -1.05 0.54 21.14
N GLU A 54 -0.83 1.22 20.02
CA GLU A 54 -1.69 2.28 19.47
C GLU A 54 -1.89 2.04 17.96
N PRO A 55 -3.00 2.50 17.36
CA PRO A 55 -3.29 2.27 15.94
C PRO A 55 -2.25 2.85 14.99
N ILE A 56 -1.65 3.98 15.37
CA ILE A 56 -0.61 4.69 14.62
C ILE A 56 0.57 4.96 15.56
N LEU A 57 1.78 4.67 15.09
CA LEU A 57 3.00 5.08 15.77
C LEU A 57 3.34 6.50 15.32
N TRP A 58 3.06 7.51 16.14
CA TRP A 58 3.25 8.92 15.75
C TRP A 58 4.71 9.38 15.72
N TYR A 59 5.60 8.70 16.44
CA TYR A 59 7.01 9.07 16.52
C TYR A 59 7.90 7.84 16.33
N SER A 60 8.91 7.99 15.46
CA SER A 60 10.02 7.04 15.36
C SER A 60 11.34 7.80 15.15
N PRO A 61 12.40 7.46 15.89
CA PRO A 61 13.72 8.07 15.68
C PRO A 61 14.31 7.73 14.30
N SER A 62 13.85 6.64 13.67
CA SER A 62 14.35 6.18 12.37
C SER A 62 13.62 6.79 11.18
N TYR A 63 12.44 7.38 11.38
CA TYR A 63 11.57 7.82 10.29
C TYR A 63 11.04 9.24 10.52
N VAL A 64 9.80 9.38 11.01
CA VAL A 64 9.13 10.68 11.14
C VAL A 64 8.59 10.93 12.53
N ASP A 65 8.55 12.21 12.88
CA ASP A 65 7.97 12.72 14.11
C ASP A 65 6.70 13.54 13.79
N PHE A 66 5.56 12.93 14.10
CA PHE A 66 4.27 13.60 14.03
C PHE A 66 3.87 14.26 15.36
N GLY A 67 4.62 14.05 16.44
CA GLY A 67 4.28 14.45 17.79
C GLY A 67 3.31 13.48 18.45
N SER A 68 2.30 14.00 19.14
CA SER A 68 1.17 13.24 19.66
C SER A 68 0.00 13.17 18.66
N PHE A 69 -0.99 12.32 18.95
CA PHE A 69 -2.26 12.32 18.22
C PHE A 69 -2.91 13.71 18.23
N GLU A 70 -2.94 14.37 19.39
CA GLU A 70 -3.55 15.69 19.56
C GLU A 70 -2.84 16.77 18.74
N GLU A 71 -1.51 16.71 18.62
CA GLU A 71 -0.70 17.61 17.79
C GLU A 71 -0.81 17.30 16.29
N SER A 72 -1.22 16.07 15.95
CA SER A 72 -1.40 15.61 14.57
C SER A 72 -2.77 15.93 14.00
N LEU A 73 -3.75 16.30 14.83
CA LEU A 73 -5.08 16.71 14.37
C LEU A 73 -5.01 18.01 13.56
N ASN A 74 -5.94 18.17 12.62
CA ASN A 74 -6.11 19.44 11.95
C ASN A 74 -6.65 20.49 12.94
N HIS A 75 -5.99 21.65 13.01
CA HIS A 75 -6.35 22.71 13.96
C HIS A 75 -7.74 23.31 13.73
N GLU A 76 -8.30 23.22 12.53
CA GLU A 76 -9.63 23.74 12.17
C GLU A 76 -10.73 22.68 12.30
N SER A 77 -10.37 21.41 12.51
CA SER A 77 -11.34 20.34 12.70
C SER A 77 -11.82 20.30 14.16
N LYS A 78 -13.14 20.31 14.34
CA LYS A 78 -13.75 20.05 15.66
C LYS A 78 -13.77 18.58 16.02
N GLU A 79 -13.60 17.71 15.04
CA GLU A 79 -13.61 16.26 15.23
C GLU A 79 -12.26 15.79 15.75
N LYS A 80 -12.28 14.92 16.77
CA LYS A 80 -11.07 14.29 17.33
C LYS A 80 -10.86 12.90 16.74
N LEU A 81 -11.07 12.78 15.42
CA LEU A 81 -10.98 11.56 14.65
C LEU A 81 -10.14 11.80 13.40
N ILE A 82 -9.22 10.89 13.13
CA ILE A 82 -8.45 10.86 11.89
C ILE A 82 -8.96 9.67 11.07
N THR A 83 -9.12 9.86 9.77
CA THR A 83 -9.55 8.81 8.85
C THR A 83 -8.53 8.66 7.73
N PHE A 84 -8.08 7.42 7.50
CA PHE A 84 -7.27 7.05 6.35
C PHE A 84 -8.06 6.10 5.46
N GLU A 85 -8.16 6.43 4.17
CA GLU A 85 -8.85 5.60 3.17
C GLU A 85 -7.87 5.12 2.10
N PHE A 86 -8.02 3.87 1.70
CA PHE A 86 -7.11 3.15 0.82
C PHE A 86 -7.88 2.34 -0.21
N ASP A 87 -7.51 2.49 -1.47
CA ASP A 87 -8.04 1.67 -2.55
C ASP A 87 -6.94 0.79 -3.13
N PHE A 88 -7.26 -0.48 -3.30
CA PHE A 88 -6.34 -1.43 -3.91
C PHE A 88 -7.08 -2.57 -4.61
N PHE A 89 -6.37 -3.20 -5.53
CA PHE A 89 -6.86 -4.36 -6.26
C PHE A 89 -6.12 -5.63 -5.86
N VAL A 90 -6.87 -6.71 -5.72
CA VAL A 90 -6.35 -8.06 -5.51
C VAL A 90 -6.71 -8.91 -6.72
N SER A 91 -5.82 -9.78 -7.20
CA SER A 91 -6.20 -10.72 -8.27
C SER A 91 -7.33 -11.62 -7.79
N LYS A 92 -8.30 -11.88 -8.67
CA LYS A 92 -9.48 -12.70 -8.37
C LYS A 92 -9.07 -14.10 -7.89
N GLU A 93 -8.02 -14.67 -8.48
CA GLU A 93 -7.43 -15.94 -8.05
C GLU A 93 -6.95 -15.87 -6.59
N ASN A 94 -6.08 -14.92 -6.22
CA ASN A 94 -5.57 -14.81 -4.84
C ASN A 94 -6.70 -14.52 -3.84
N PHE A 95 -7.64 -13.66 -4.22
CA PHE A 95 -8.80 -13.33 -3.40
C PHE A 95 -9.61 -14.58 -3.06
N TYR A 96 -9.97 -15.37 -4.08
CA TYR A 96 -10.75 -16.59 -3.86
C TYR A 96 -9.95 -17.71 -3.24
N ASP A 97 -8.64 -17.82 -3.51
CA ASP A 97 -7.75 -18.75 -2.82
C ASP A 97 -7.84 -18.56 -1.31
N GLU A 98 -7.77 -17.31 -0.84
CA GLU A 98 -7.83 -17.00 0.58
C GLU A 98 -9.22 -17.14 1.17
N VAL A 99 -10.25 -16.67 0.46
CA VAL A 99 -11.65 -16.85 0.86
C VAL A 99 -11.96 -18.33 1.04
N TYR A 100 -11.72 -19.16 0.04
CA TYR A 100 -12.08 -20.58 0.13
C TYR A 100 -11.13 -21.37 1.04
N PHE A 101 -9.84 -21.02 1.13
CA PHE A 101 -8.93 -21.68 2.07
C PHE A 101 -9.44 -21.65 3.52
N ASN A 102 -10.09 -20.56 3.91
CA ASN A 102 -10.62 -20.36 5.26
C ASN A 102 -12.07 -20.83 5.44
N LEU A 103 -12.84 -21.01 4.36
CA LEU A 103 -14.26 -21.41 4.42
C LEU A 103 -14.51 -22.92 4.58
N MET A 104 -13.57 -23.79 4.19
CA MET A 104 -13.87 -25.22 3.98
C MET A 104 -12.81 -26.18 4.55
N PRO A 105 -13.20 -27.43 4.92
CA PRO A 105 -12.25 -28.52 5.07
C PRO A 105 -11.42 -28.70 3.79
N ARG A 106 -10.10 -28.88 3.93
CA ARG A 106 -9.08 -28.93 2.83
C ARG A 106 -9.44 -29.76 1.58
N ARG A 107 -10.40 -30.70 1.65
CA ARG A 107 -10.81 -31.57 0.53
C ARG A 107 -11.60 -30.85 -0.57
N TYR A 108 -12.28 -29.74 -0.28
CA TYR A 108 -13.14 -29.03 -1.25
C TYR A 108 -12.48 -27.81 -1.92
N ASN A 109 -11.38 -27.29 -1.34
CA ASN A 109 -10.75 -26.03 -1.74
C ASN A 109 -10.21 -25.96 -3.17
N ARG A 110 -9.76 -27.06 -3.76
CA ARG A 110 -9.07 -27.00 -5.07
C ARG A 110 -10.01 -27.00 -6.28
N ALA A 111 -11.25 -27.46 -6.14
CA ALA A 111 -12.11 -27.69 -7.31
C ALA A 111 -12.61 -26.40 -7.99
N HIS A 112 -12.77 -25.30 -7.25
CA HIS A 112 -13.25 -24.02 -7.81
C HIS A 112 -12.16 -23.27 -8.60
N ILE A 113 -10.97 -23.12 -8.01
CA ILE A 113 -9.84 -22.41 -8.62
C ILE A 113 -9.34 -23.13 -9.89
N LEU A 114 -9.36 -24.47 -9.87
CA LEU A 114 -8.98 -25.30 -11.02
C LEU A 114 -9.96 -25.19 -12.21
N LYS A 115 -11.19 -24.71 -12.00
CA LYS A 115 -12.20 -24.52 -13.05
C LYS A 115 -12.19 -23.12 -13.66
N MET A 116 -11.48 -22.16 -13.08
CA MET A 116 -11.37 -20.80 -13.63
C MET A 116 -10.50 -20.78 -14.89
N THR A 117 -10.96 -20.07 -15.92
CA THR A 117 -10.18 -19.80 -17.12
C THR A 117 -9.00 -18.87 -16.80
N ASN A 118 -7.97 -18.89 -17.66
CA ASN A 118 -6.83 -17.98 -17.51
C ASN A 118 -7.23 -16.49 -17.58
N SER A 119 -8.30 -16.17 -18.30
CA SER A 119 -8.85 -14.80 -18.36
C SER A 119 -9.49 -14.40 -17.03
N GLU A 120 -10.36 -15.24 -16.48
CA GLU A 120 -11.03 -14.96 -15.19
C GLU A 120 -10.03 -14.84 -14.03
N LYS A 121 -8.95 -15.61 -14.05
CA LYS A 121 -7.91 -15.52 -13.02
C LYS A 121 -7.12 -14.19 -13.06
N ASN A 122 -7.07 -13.52 -14.21
CA ASN A 122 -6.42 -12.21 -14.38
C ASN A 122 -7.31 -11.04 -13.93
N GLU A 123 -8.61 -11.26 -13.75
CA GLU A 123 -9.51 -10.22 -13.24
C GLU A 123 -9.08 -9.77 -11.84
N LYS A 124 -9.47 -8.55 -11.48
CA LYS A 124 -9.12 -7.93 -10.21
C LYS A 124 -10.39 -7.64 -9.41
N VAL A 125 -10.33 -7.91 -8.11
CA VAL A 125 -11.33 -7.50 -7.13
C VAL A 125 -10.85 -6.20 -6.51
N LYS A 126 -11.66 -5.15 -6.60
CA LYS A 126 -11.39 -3.86 -5.94
C LYS A 126 -11.84 -3.95 -4.48
N LEU A 127 -10.99 -3.50 -3.56
CA LEU A 127 -11.34 -3.25 -2.18
C LEU A 127 -11.08 -1.78 -1.86
N GLU A 128 -12.02 -1.18 -1.12
CA GLU A 128 -11.86 0.15 -0.53
C GLU A 128 -11.91 -0.01 0.99
N LEU A 129 -10.86 0.44 1.67
CA LEU A 129 -10.70 0.34 3.11
C LEU A 129 -10.69 1.74 3.70
N SER A 130 -11.52 2.01 4.70
CA SER A 130 -11.49 3.24 5.48
C SER A 130 -11.31 2.90 6.96
N ILE A 131 -10.35 3.55 7.61
CA ILE A 131 -9.99 3.32 9.01
C ILE A 131 -10.09 4.65 9.74
N THR A 132 -11.06 4.77 10.63
CA THR A 132 -11.24 5.93 11.50
C THR A 132 -10.78 5.59 12.91
N PHE A 133 -9.91 6.41 13.46
CA PHE A 133 -9.37 6.20 14.80
C PHE A 133 -9.27 7.52 15.58
N SER A 134 -9.24 7.38 16.89
CA SER A 134 -8.96 8.43 17.87
C SER A 134 -7.75 7.99 18.69
N LYS A 135 -7.04 8.95 19.30
CA LYS A 135 -5.87 8.77 20.18
C LYS A 135 -5.22 7.38 20.14
N LYS A 136 -5.77 6.43 20.90
CA LYS A 136 -5.22 5.08 21.05
C LYS A 136 -6.15 3.96 20.56
N LYS A 137 -7.29 4.23 19.93
CA LYS A 137 -8.22 3.19 19.49
C LYS A 137 -8.69 3.37 18.05
N ILE A 138 -8.94 2.27 17.37
CA ILE A 138 -9.73 2.28 16.15
C ILE A 138 -11.20 2.42 16.55
N ASN A 139 -11.91 3.37 15.93
CA ASN A 139 -13.32 3.62 16.19
C ASN A 139 -14.19 2.92 15.15
N LYS A 140 -13.75 2.91 13.89
CA LYS A 140 -14.49 2.33 12.78
C LYS A 140 -13.54 1.77 11.74
N ILE A 141 -13.89 0.61 11.20
CA ILE A 141 -13.31 0.05 9.98
C ILE A 141 -14.45 -0.08 8.98
N GLU A 142 -14.22 0.30 7.73
CA GLU A 142 -15.15 0.13 6.63
C GLU A 142 -14.43 -0.57 5.48
N VAL A 143 -14.99 -1.67 5.00
CA VAL A 143 -14.50 -2.40 3.83
C VAL A 143 -15.60 -2.44 2.79
N LYS A 144 -15.34 -1.88 1.61
CA LYS A 144 -16.23 -1.99 0.44
C LYS A 144 -15.64 -2.94 -0.57
N LEU A 145 -16.49 -3.83 -1.08
CA LEU A 145 -16.22 -4.69 -2.21
C LEU A 145 -17.53 -4.93 -2.97
N TRP A 146 -17.47 -4.82 -4.29
CA TRP A 146 -18.67 -4.84 -5.15
C TRP A 146 -19.74 -3.85 -4.64
N GLU A 147 -20.96 -4.31 -4.42
CA GLU A 147 -22.07 -3.54 -3.86
C GLU A 147 -22.17 -3.64 -2.32
N GLN A 148 -21.28 -4.38 -1.66
CA GLN A 148 -21.30 -4.56 -0.21
C GLN A 148 -20.41 -3.53 0.49
N LYS A 149 -20.99 -2.85 1.48
CA LYS A 149 -20.30 -1.98 2.44
C LYS A 149 -20.37 -2.63 3.82
N ILE A 150 -19.23 -3.09 4.32
CA ILE A 150 -19.11 -3.76 5.62
C ILE A 150 -18.51 -2.77 6.61
N GLU A 151 -19.21 -2.47 7.69
CA GLU A 151 -18.79 -1.53 8.72
C GLU A 151 -18.59 -2.27 10.06
N TYR A 152 -17.44 -2.08 10.69
CA TYR A 152 -17.10 -2.59 12.01
C TYR A 152 -17.01 -1.39 12.96
N LEU A 153 -18.03 -1.19 13.80
CA LEU A 153 -18.07 -0.12 14.78
C LEU A 153 -17.48 -0.62 16.10
N ILE A 154 -16.34 -0.06 16.50
CA ILE A 154 -15.58 -0.53 17.67
C ILE A 154 -15.84 0.38 18.87
N GLN A 155 -16.50 -0.18 19.87
CA GLN A 155 -16.90 0.47 21.11
C GLN A 155 -16.07 -0.04 22.29
N GLY A 156 -15.91 0.79 23.32
CA GLY A 156 -15.05 0.50 24.48
C GLY A 156 -13.68 1.15 24.42
N THR A 157 -12.85 0.85 25.41
CA THR A 157 -11.48 1.35 25.58
C THR A 157 -10.47 0.19 25.48
N ILE A 158 -9.19 0.48 25.19
CA ILE A 158 -8.12 -0.54 25.05
C ILE A 158 -7.99 -1.45 26.29
N ASN A 159 -8.32 -0.92 27.47
CA ASN A 159 -8.22 -1.64 28.74
C ASN A 159 -9.47 -2.48 29.05
N GLU A 160 -10.51 -2.34 28.25
CA GLU A 160 -11.76 -3.11 28.32
C GLU A 160 -11.88 -4.00 27.09
N MET A 161 -12.81 -4.95 27.14
CA MET A 161 -13.11 -5.76 25.96
C MET A 161 -13.80 -4.89 24.91
N GLU A 162 -13.09 -4.58 23.82
CA GLU A 162 -13.62 -3.78 22.72
C GLU A 162 -14.77 -4.55 22.05
N LYS A 163 -15.99 -4.03 22.16
CA LYS A 163 -17.18 -4.59 21.52
C LYS A 163 -17.26 -4.11 20.08
N VAL A 164 -17.72 -4.98 19.19
CA VAL A 164 -17.82 -4.69 17.77
C VAL A 164 -19.27 -4.89 17.33
N GLU A 165 -19.86 -3.85 16.76
CA GLU A 165 -21.10 -3.97 15.99
C GLU A 165 -20.73 -4.03 14.50
N ILE A 166 -21.31 -4.99 13.79
CA ILE A 166 -21.02 -5.22 12.36
C ILE A 166 -22.27 -4.90 11.56
N LEU A 167 -22.14 -4.05 10.56
CA LEU A 167 -23.22 -3.70 9.64
C LEU A 167 -22.84 -4.07 8.21
N ILE A 168 -23.79 -4.61 7.46
CA ILE A 168 -23.68 -4.79 6.01
C ILE A 168 -24.73 -3.88 5.35
N ASN A 169 -24.27 -2.93 4.54
CA ASN A 169 -25.09 -1.90 3.90
C ASN A 169 -25.97 -1.15 4.90
N GLY A 170 -25.42 -0.83 6.07
CA GLY A 170 -26.12 -0.14 7.15
C GLY A 170 -27.06 -1.01 7.99
N ASN A 171 -27.19 -2.31 7.70
CA ASN A 171 -28.01 -3.22 8.48
C ASN A 171 -27.14 -4.04 9.44
N PRO A 172 -27.40 -4.04 10.76
CA PRO A 172 -26.67 -4.87 11.71
C PRO A 172 -26.78 -6.37 11.35
N ILE A 173 -25.69 -7.11 11.53
CA ILE A 173 -25.65 -8.56 11.36
C ILE A 173 -25.14 -9.27 12.61
N GLY A 174 -25.68 -10.45 12.87
CA GLY A 174 -25.37 -11.25 14.05
C GLY A 174 -25.83 -10.62 15.37
N ASP A 175 -25.41 -11.21 16.49
CA ASP A 175 -25.72 -10.71 17.83
C ASP A 175 -24.62 -9.74 18.29
N SER A 176 -24.95 -8.74 19.12
CA SER A 176 -24.02 -7.71 19.62
C SER A 176 -22.97 -8.20 20.65
N ARG A 177 -22.43 -9.41 20.46
CA ARG A 177 -21.44 -10.08 21.33
C ARG A 177 -20.05 -10.18 20.68
N PHE A 178 -19.84 -9.49 19.57
CA PHE A 178 -18.55 -9.53 18.89
C PHE A 178 -17.51 -8.64 19.57
N ILE A 179 -16.25 -9.06 19.49
CA ILE A 179 -15.13 -8.37 20.11
C ILE A 179 -13.93 -8.30 19.16
N SER A 180 -13.14 -7.23 19.23
CA SER A 180 -11.87 -7.10 18.50
C SER A 180 -10.68 -7.53 19.37
N ARG A 181 -9.72 -8.23 18.77
CA ARG A 181 -8.43 -8.56 19.40
C ARG A 181 -7.26 -8.53 18.41
N TYR A 182 -6.12 -8.09 18.92
CA TYR A 182 -4.81 -8.27 18.31
C TYR A 182 -4.11 -9.44 18.99
N PHE A 183 -3.40 -10.29 18.23
CA PHE A 183 -2.57 -11.35 18.81
C PHE A 183 -1.11 -10.89 18.86
N GLY A 184 -0.43 -11.24 19.95
CA GLY A 184 0.82 -10.61 20.42
C GLY A 184 2.02 -10.63 19.46
N ASP A 185 1.91 -11.28 18.30
CA ASP A 185 2.98 -11.34 17.30
C ASP A 185 2.75 -10.54 16.00
N SER A 186 1.57 -9.95 15.80
CA SER A 186 1.24 -9.26 14.55
C SER A 186 1.56 -7.76 14.58
N THR A 187 2.24 -7.26 13.55
CA THR A 187 2.31 -5.81 13.22
C THR A 187 1.08 -5.35 12.42
N ASN A 188 -0.05 -6.03 12.62
CA ASN A 188 -1.28 -5.78 11.87
C ASN A 188 -1.97 -4.54 12.42
N MET A 189 -2.45 -3.68 11.52
CA MET A 189 -3.18 -2.47 11.88
C MET A 189 -4.66 -2.77 12.18
N LEU A 190 -5.27 -3.72 11.47
CA LEU A 190 -6.66 -4.12 11.69
C LEU A 190 -6.74 -5.32 12.64
N PRO A 191 -7.68 -5.33 13.59
CA PRO A 191 -7.86 -6.44 14.53
C PRO A 191 -8.52 -7.64 13.84
N ARG A 192 -8.53 -8.77 14.55
CA ARG A 192 -9.45 -9.88 14.25
C ARG A 192 -10.68 -9.78 15.13
N ILE A 193 -11.81 -10.20 14.59
CA ILE A 193 -13.11 -10.19 15.26
C ILE A 193 -13.47 -11.60 15.73
N PHE A 194 -13.99 -11.69 16.95
CA PHE A 194 -14.39 -12.93 17.60
C PHE A 194 -15.81 -12.82 18.13
N ASN A 195 -16.45 -13.97 18.35
CA ASN A 195 -17.70 -14.07 19.10
C ASN A 195 -17.41 -14.41 20.57
N LEU A 196 -18.11 -13.77 21.51
CA LEU A 196 -18.04 -14.11 22.92
C LEU A 196 -19.24 -14.98 23.33
N GLU A 197 -18.96 -16.23 23.69
CA GLU A 197 -19.96 -17.22 24.14
C GLU A 197 -19.60 -17.74 25.53
N GLU A 198 -20.44 -17.49 26.54
CA GLU A 198 -20.22 -17.98 27.92
C GLU A 198 -18.78 -17.74 28.42
N ASP A 199 -18.29 -16.50 28.22
CA ASP A 199 -16.92 -16.05 28.51
C ASP A 199 -15.79 -16.72 27.71
N LYS A 200 -16.11 -17.53 26.69
CA LYS A 200 -15.16 -18.11 25.73
C LYS A 200 -15.11 -17.30 24.45
N ILE A 201 -13.90 -17.19 23.91
CA ILE A 201 -13.63 -16.49 22.65
C ILE A 201 -13.68 -17.51 21.54
N MET A 202 -14.68 -17.38 20.69
CA MET A 202 -14.94 -18.26 19.57
C MET A 202 -14.64 -17.55 18.24
N PRO A 203 -14.17 -18.26 17.20
CA PRO A 203 -14.08 -17.71 15.85
C PRO A 203 -15.45 -17.19 15.39
N ILE A 204 -15.50 -15.97 14.87
CA ILE A 204 -16.76 -15.37 14.41
C ILE A 204 -17.35 -16.13 13.21
N GLU A 205 -16.49 -16.79 12.43
CA GLU A 205 -16.86 -17.62 11.28
C GLU A 205 -17.74 -18.80 11.71
N ALA A 206 -17.46 -19.38 12.89
CA ALA A 206 -18.25 -20.49 13.43
C ALA A 206 -19.68 -20.05 13.80
N TYR A 207 -19.82 -18.84 14.35
CA TYR A 207 -21.12 -18.23 14.64
C TYR A 207 -21.93 -18.07 13.34
N PHE A 208 -21.35 -17.39 12.33
CA PHE A 208 -22.06 -17.15 11.07
C PHE A 208 -22.32 -18.43 10.26
N HIS A 209 -21.42 -19.41 10.32
CA HIS A 209 -21.67 -20.72 9.73
C HIS A 209 -22.87 -21.42 10.39
N SER A 210 -22.98 -21.36 11.72
CA SER A 210 -24.14 -21.90 12.45
C SER A 210 -25.44 -21.21 12.07
N GLN A 211 -25.44 -19.88 11.95
CA GLN A 211 -26.61 -19.11 11.50
C GLN A 211 -27.01 -19.49 10.07
N LEU A 212 -26.04 -19.55 9.15
CA LEU A 212 -26.26 -19.98 7.77
C LEU A 212 -26.82 -21.41 7.71
N PHE A 213 -26.25 -22.33 8.49
CA PHE A 213 -26.72 -23.71 8.56
C PHE A 213 -28.17 -23.82 9.01
N ASN A 214 -28.54 -23.12 10.10
CA ASN A 214 -29.91 -23.14 10.60
C ASN A 214 -30.89 -22.53 9.60
N LEU A 215 -30.51 -21.45 8.92
CA LEU A 215 -31.30 -20.83 7.88
C LEU A 215 -31.54 -21.79 6.70
N ILE A 216 -30.48 -22.41 6.16
CA ILE A 216 -30.60 -23.39 5.07
C ILE A 216 -31.41 -24.62 5.50
N LYS A 217 -31.24 -25.10 6.74
CA LYS A 217 -32.03 -26.19 7.33
C LYS A 217 -33.53 -25.85 7.37
N GLY A 218 -33.90 -24.59 7.57
CA GLY A 218 -35.28 -24.12 7.52
C GLY A 218 -35.97 -24.33 6.16
N PHE A 219 -35.22 -24.32 5.05
CA PHE A 219 -35.75 -24.66 3.73
C PHE A 219 -35.91 -26.16 3.53
N ALA A 220 -35.22 -26.99 4.29
CA ALA A 220 -35.21 -28.44 4.10
C ALA A 220 -36.38 -29.13 4.83
N PRO A 221 -36.88 -30.28 4.32
CA PRO A 221 -37.71 -31.18 5.11
C PRO A 221 -36.96 -31.68 6.35
N SER A 222 -37.68 -31.94 7.45
CA SER A 222 -37.11 -32.41 8.72
C SER A 222 -36.33 -33.73 8.62
N THR A 223 -36.56 -34.52 7.58
CA THR A 223 -35.86 -35.79 7.29
C THR A 223 -34.52 -35.59 6.57
N THR A 224 -34.17 -34.36 6.19
CA THR A 224 -32.93 -34.07 5.46
C THR A 224 -31.74 -34.23 6.40
N LYS A 225 -30.73 -34.99 5.98
CA LYS A 225 -29.50 -35.19 6.75
C LYS A 225 -28.74 -33.88 6.88
N GLU A 226 -28.14 -33.64 8.05
CA GLU A 226 -27.32 -32.44 8.30
C GLU A 226 -26.14 -32.33 7.33
N SER A 227 -25.51 -33.46 6.98
CA SER A 227 -24.45 -33.48 5.96
C SER A 227 -24.91 -32.96 4.60
N THR A 228 -26.19 -33.12 4.25
CA THR A 228 -26.76 -32.57 3.01
C THR A 228 -26.92 -31.05 3.08
N ILE A 229 -27.18 -30.50 4.28
CA ILE A 229 -27.22 -29.05 4.49
C ILE A 229 -25.81 -28.47 4.35
N ASP A 230 -24.81 -29.10 4.98
CA ASP A 230 -23.42 -28.69 4.84
C ASP A 230 -22.96 -28.75 3.38
N ASP A 231 -23.26 -29.84 2.66
CA ASP A 231 -22.94 -29.97 1.23
C ASP A 231 -23.53 -28.80 0.43
N VAL A 232 -24.78 -28.40 0.71
CA VAL A 232 -25.43 -27.25 0.05
C VAL A 232 -24.71 -25.93 0.37
N ILE A 233 -24.34 -25.70 1.62
CA ILE A 233 -23.58 -24.49 2.02
C ILE A 233 -22.25 -24.42 1.25
N THR A 234 -21.56 -25.55 1.07
CA THR A 234 -20.29 -25.60 0.33
C THR A 234 -20.41 -25.22 -1.15
N LEU A 235 -21.61 -25.31 -1.72
CA LEU A 235 -21.89 -25.00 -3.12
C LEU A 235 -22.28 -23.53 -3.34
N ILE A 236 -22.60 -22.78 -2.29
CA ILE A 236 -22.87 -21.34 -2.37
C ILE A 236 -21.56 -20.63 -2.65
N LYS A 237 -21.49 -19.92 -3.78
CA LYS A 237 -20.28 -19.17 -4.17
C LYS A 237 -20.25 -17.81 -3.49
N PHE A 238 -19.07 -17.39 -3.10
CA PHE A 238 -18.83 -16.04 -2.61
C PHE A 238 -18.73 -15.03 -3.78
N GLY A 239 -19.37 -13.87 -3.67
CA GLY A 239 -19.44 -12.89 -4.76
C GLY A 239 -20.42 -11.75 -4.49
N ASP A 240 -20.65 -10.93 -5.52
CA ASP A 240 -21.78 -10.01 -5.57
C ASP A 240 -23.13 -10.75 -5.47
N SER A 241 -24.21 -10.00 -5.24
CA SER A 241 -25.55 -10.57 -5.04
C SER A 241 -26.02 -11.45 -6.21
N GLU A 242 -25.68 -11.08 -7.46
CA GLU A 242 -26.03 -11.88 -8.63
C GLU A 242 -25.28 -13.22 -8.66
N THR A 243 -23.99 -13.19 -8.34
CA THR A 243 -23.12 -14.37 -8.26
C THR A 243 -23.62 -15.34 -7.19
N VAL A 244 -23.94 -14.82 -6.00
CA VAL A 244 -24.47 -15.62 -4.90
C VAL A 244 -25.81 -16.25 -5.31
N LEU A 245 -26.76 -15.45 -5.81
CA LEU A 245 -28.08 -15.96 -6.21
C LEU A 245 -27.98 -17.00 -7.33
N LYS A 246 -27.18 -16.73 -8.36
CA LYS A 246 -26.94 -17.67 -9.46
C LYS A 246 -26.37 -18.98 -8.94
N SER A 247 -25.42 -18.93 -7.99
CA SER A 247 -24.86 -20.15 -7.40
C SER A 247 -25.93 -20.96 -6.66
N ILE A 248 -26.81 -20.30 -5.90
CA ILE A 248 -27.93 -20.94 -5.18
C ILE A 248 -28.91 -21.62 -6.16
N ASN A 249 -29.26 -20.94 -7.25
CA ASN A 249 -30.19 -21.46 -8.26
C ASN A 249 -29.62 -22.66 -9.04
N GLU A 250 -28.29 -22.78 -9.11
CA GLU A 250 -27.58 -23.87 -9.78
C GLU A 250 -27.27 -25.07 -8.85
N ILE A 251 -27.60 -24.99 -7.56
CA ILE A 251 -27.32 -26.05 -6.59
C ILE A 251 -28.05 -27.33 -6.98
N LYS A 252 -27.30 -28.44 -7.01
CA LYS A 252 -27.85 -29.78 -7.12
C LYS A 252 -27.71 -30.48 -5.78
N SER A 253 -28.83 -30.78 -5.14
CA SER A 253 -28.86 -31.42 -3.83
C SER A 253 -29.50 -32.80 -3.91
N THR A 254 -29.15 -33.68 -2.97
CA THR A 254 -29.86 -34.95 -2.76
C THR A 254 -31.29 -34.70 -2.26
N SER A 255 -31.55 -33.57 -1.59
CA SER A 255 -32.88 -33.14 -1.18
C SER A 255 -33.52 -32.25 -2.27
N LYS A 256 -34.41 -32.83 -3.08
CA LYS A 256 -35.10 -32.11 -4.17
C LYS A 256 -36.01 -30.99 -3.70
N THR A 257 -36.59 -31.12 -2.51
CA THR A 257 -37.41 -30.07 -1.91
C THR A 257 -36.55 -28.87 -1.49
N LEU A 258 -35.38 -29.12 -0.90
CA LEU A 258 -34.42 -28.07 -0.54
C LEU A 258 -33.93 -27.33 -1.79
N GLU A 259 -33.50 -28.08 -2.81
CA GLU A 259 -33.10 -27.54 -4.12
C GLU A 259 -34.19 -26.62 -4.72
N LYS A 260 -35.45 -27.09 -4.76
CA LYS A 260 -36.57 -26.31 -5.31
C LYS A 260 -36.85 -25.04 -4.51
N ARG A 261 -36.79 -25.10 -3.17
CA ARG A 261 -37.11 -23.95 -2.30
C ARG A 261 -36.02 -22.89 -2.35
N LEU A 262 -34.75 -23.29 -2.32
CA LEU A 262 -33.62 -22.38 -2.48
C LEU A 262 -33.59 -21.76 -3.88
N GLY A 263 -33.83 -22.54 -4.93
CA GLY A 263 -33.87 -22.04 -6.31
C GLY A 263 -35.04 -21.11 -6.63
N ALA A 264 -35.98 -20.93 -5.70
CA ALA A 264 -37.07 -19.97 -5.82
C ALA A 264 -36.73 -18.60 -5.20
N LEU A 265 -35.56 -18.47 -4.56
CA LEU A 265 -35.14 -17.23 -3.94
C LEU A 265 -34.92 -16.12 -4.98
N LYS A 266 -35.13 -14.87 -4.56
CA LYS A 266 -34.92 -13.67 -5.37
C LYS A 266 -34.10 -12.63 -4.60
N LEU A 267 -33.43 -11.74 -5.32
CA LEU A 267 -32.52 -10.72 -4.76
C LEU A 267 -33.14 -9.87 -3.64
N GLU A 268 -34.43 -9.56 -3.77
CA GLU A 268 -35.15 -8.64 -2.87
C GLU A 268 -35.73 -9.34 -1.62
N GLN A 269 -35.70 -10.68 -1.58
CA GLN A 269 -36.29 -11.43 -0.47
C GLN A 269 -35.41 -11.36 0.78
N SER A 270 -36.04 -11.17 1.94
CA SER A 270 -35.40 -11.17 3.26
C SER A 270 -34.51 -12.39 3.46
N GLU A 271 -35.01 -13.56 3.07
CA GLU A 271 -34.35 -14.84 3.18
C GLU A 271 -33.04 -14.90 2.39
N PHE A 272 -33.04 -14.36 1.16
CA PHE A 272 -31.83 -14.29 0.35
C PHE A 272 -30.82 -13.33 0.95
N ILE A 273 -31.27 -12.17 1.44
CA ILE A 273 -30.42 -11.19 2.11
C ILE A 273 -29.78 -11.79 3.35
N GLU A 274 -30.52 -12.56 4.16
CA GLU A 274 -30.00 -13.25 5.34
C GLU A 274 -28.99 -14.35 4.97
N VAL A 275 -29.28 -15.18 3.95
CA VAL A 275 -28.33 -16.18 3.45
C VAL A 275 -27.02 -15.50 3.03
N LYS A 276 -27.11 -14.42 2.25
CA LYS A 276 -25.95 -13.66 1.80
C LYS A 276 -25.19 -13.05 2.97
N ASN A 277 -25.86 -12.36 3.89
CA ASN A 277 -25.21 -11.68 5.00
C ASN A 277 -24.49 -12.68 5.93
N ASN A 278 -25.09 -13.83 6.22
CA ASN A 278 -24.41 -14.88 6.98
C ASN A 278 -23.23 -15.48 6.20
N HIS A 279 -23.35 -15.64 4.88
CA HIS A 279 -22.23 -16.07 4.04
C HIS A 279 -21.07 -15.05 4.06
N TYR A 280 -21.34 -13.75 3.98
CA TYR A 280 -20.33 -12.70 4.20
C TYR A 280 -19.74 -12.75 5.62
N GLY A 281 -20.58 -13.04 6.61
CA GLY A 281 -20.17 -13.28 7.99
C GLY A 281 -19.06 -14.32 8.13
N THR A 282 -19.09 -15.39 7.31
CA THR A 282 -18.07 -16.45 7.34
C THR A 282 -16.69 -16.04 6.80
N VAL A 283 -16.55 -14.85 6.20
CA VAL A 283 -15.28 -14.37 5.62
C VAL A 283 -14.81 -13.03 6.17
N LEU A 284 -15.47 -12.48 7.20
CA LEU A 284 -15.18 -11.12 7.69
C LEU A 284 -13.70 -10.93 8.10
N ASN A 285 -13.13 -11.88 8.85
CA ASN A 285 -11.70 -11.79 9.21
C ASN A 285 -10.78 -12.02 8.02
N VAL A 286 -11.20 -12.79 7.01
CA VAL A 286 -10.42 -12.98 5.79
C VAL A 286 -10.30 -11.66 5.03
N LEU A 287 -11.39 -10.89 4.94
CA LEU A 287 -11.36 -9.56 4.32
C LEU A 287 -10.43 -8.59 5.07
N LEU A 288 -10.47 -8.59 6.41
CA LEU A 288 -9.55 -7.79 7.23
C LEU A 288 -8.09 -8.24 7.08
N GLU A 289 -7.83 -9.55 6.97
CA GLU A 289 -6.49 -10.09 6.75
C GLU A 289 -5.95 -9.73 5.36
N ILE A 290 -6.79 -9.79 4.31
CA ILE A 290 -6.46 -9.29 2.97
C ILE A 290 -6.04 -7.83 3.06
N CYS A 291 -6.84 -7.00 3.72
CA CYS A 291 -6.56 -5.58 3.90
C CYS A 291 -5.23 -5.33 4.66
N ASN A 292 -5.01 -6.01 5.80
CA ASN A 292 -3.78 -5.93 6.57
C ASN A 292 -2.54 -6.27 5.71
N ARG A 293 -2.63 -7.33 4.91
CA ARG A 293 -1.55 -7.74 4.03
C ARG A 293 -1.30 -6.73 2.92
N GLU A 294 -2.33 -6.19 2.28
CA GLU A 294 -2.15 -5.17 1.23
C GLU A 294 -1.52 -3.90 1.79
N LEU A 295 -1.97 -3.43 2.97
CA LEU A 295 -1.36 -2.31 3.69
C LEU A 295 0.11 -2.60 3.97
N LYS A 296 0.42 -3.73 4.62
CA LYS A 296 1.78 -4.11 4.97
C LYS A 296 2.66 -4.24 3.73
N SER A 297 2.18 -4.92 2.69
CA SER A 297 2.91 -5.14 1.44
C SER A 297 3.23 -3.84 0.70
N PHE A 298 2.40 -2.80 0.83
CA PHE A 298 2.65 -1.50 0.22
C PHE A 298 3.54 -0.61 1.09
N PHE A 299 3.23 -0.47 2.38
CA PHE A 299 3.96 0.47 3.23
C PHE A 299 5.33 -0.04 3.67
N SER A 300 5.54 -1.35 3.81
CA SER A 300 6.87 -1.90 4.09
C SER A 300 7.84 -1.75 2.90
N SER A 301 7.31 -1.52 1.69
CA SER A 301 8.13 -1.29 0.50
C SER A 301 8.50 0.18 0.30
N VAL A 302 8.01 1.09 1.15
CA VAL A 302 8.36 2.51 1.12
C VAL A 302 9.83 2.71 1.47
N LYS A 303 10.52 3.48 0.65
CA LYS A 303 11.88 3.99 0.83
C LYS A 303 11.80 5.51 0.83
N TYR A 304 11.85 6.08 2.03
CA TYR A 304 11.71 7.52 2.24
C TYR A 304 13.08 8.19 2.31
N ILE A 305 13.25 9.27 1.57
CA ILE A 305 14.45 10.10 1.52
C ILE A 305 14.10 11.52 1.97
N ALA A 306 14.76 11.96 3.04
CA ALA A 306 14.56 13.26 3.68
C ALA A 306 15.13 14.43 2.83
N PRO A 307 14.69 15.68 3.08
CA PRO A 307 15.13 16.84 2.29
C PRO A 307 16.60 17.18 2.55
N ILE A 308 17.02 17.12 3.82
CA ILE A 308 18.40 17.32 4.25
C ILE A 308 19.04 15.94 4.43
N ARG A 309 20.06 15.64 3.62
CA ARG A 309 20.79 14.37 3.68
C ARG A 309 22.18 14.58 4.26
N ALA A 310 22.74 13.51 4.79
CA ALA A 310 24.03 13.50 5.44
C ALA A 310 25.11 14.10 4.53
N SER A 311 25.87 15.05 5.08
CA SER A 311 27.04 15.60 4.39
C SER A 311 28.12 14.55 4.25
N ALA A 312 28.93 14.67 3.19
CA ALA A 312 30.05 13.77 3.03
C ALA A 312 31.17 14.08 4.03
N GLU A 313 31.64 13.05 4.73
CA GLU A 313 32.82 13.11 5.60
C GLU A 313 34.03 12.49 4.90
N ARG A 314 35.24 12.93 5.29
CA ARG A 314 36.48 12.34 4.77
C ARG A 314 36.68 10.90 5.22
N TYR A 315 36.27 10.59 6.46
CA TYR A 315 36.43 9.30 7.09
C TYR A 315 35.19 8.94 7.89
N TYR A 316 34.50 7.88 7.48
CA TYR A 316 33.39 7.30 8.22
C TYR A 316 33.90 6.17 9.10
N ARG A 317 33.39 6.08 10.33
CA ARG A 317 33.72 4.97 11.23
C ARG A 317 32.93 3.73 10.81
N ILE A 318 33.64 2.66 10.47
CA ILE A 318 33.00 1.39 10.13
C ILE A 318 32.53 0.73 11.44
N GLN A 319 31.27 0.36 11.50
CA GLN A 319 30.71 -0.46 12.57
C GLN A 319 30.40 -1.85 12.02
N GLY A 320 30.52 -2.89 12.83
CA GLY A 320 30.20 -4.27 12.44
C GLY A 320 28.70 -4.55 12.34
N LEU A 321 27.89 -3.55 11.97
CA LEU A 321 26.44 -3.66 11.87
C LEU A 321 26.05 -4.20 10.50
N ALA A 322 25.17 -5.21 10.49
CA ALA A 322 24.43 -5.57 9.30
C ALA A 322 23.33 -4.52 9.08
N LEU A 323 23.30 -3.89 7.91
CA LEU A 323 22.30 -2.90 7.54
C LEU A 323 21.54 -3.37 6.31
N ASP A 324 20.22 -3.45 6.44
CA ASP A 324 19.34 -3.92 5.37
C ASP A 324 18.58 -2.75 4.68
N GLU A 325 18.65 -1.54 5.24
CA GLU A 325 17.90 -0.37 4.77
C GLU A 325 18.73 0.92 4.84
N ILE A 326 18.43 1.87 3.95
CA ILE A 326 19.05 3.19 3.89
C ILE A 326 18.24 4.11 4.82
N ASP A 327 18.93 4.80 5.73
CA ASP A 327 18.27 5.77 6.61
C ASP A 327 17.72 6.94 5.78
N PRO A 328 16.67 7.65 6.23
CA PRO A 328 16.09 8.75 5.47
C PRO A 328 17.08 9.84 5.04
N GLN A 329 18.07 10.13 5.88
CA GLN A 329 19.14 11.09 5.55
C GLN A 329 20.34 10.44 4.84
N GLY A 330 20.40 9.11 4.71
CA GLY A 330 21.50 8.38 4.08
C GLY A 330 22.80 8.35 4.88
N ALA A 331 22.75 8.62 6.20
CA ALA A 331 23.93 8.65 7.07
C ALA A 331 24.69 7.30 7.10
N ASN A 332 23.97 6.20 6.87
CA ASN A 332 24.50 4.85 6.91
C ASN A 332 25.04 4.32 5.56
N ILE A 333 24.93 5.09 4.48
CA ILE A 333 25.37 4.70 3.12
C ILE A 333 26.84 4.28 3.05
N PRO A 334 27.80 4.99 3.66
CA PRO A 334 29.21 4.60 3.59
C PRO A 334 29.44 3.18 4.12
N MET A 335 28.73 2.82 5.19
CA MET A 335 28.80 1.48 5.78
C MET A 335 28.11 0.44 4.90
N LEU A 336 26.95 0.77 4.32
CA LEU A 336 26.24 -0.10 3.40
C LEU A 336 27.09 -0.41 2.17
N LEU A 337 27.66 0.61 1.53
CA LEU A 337 28.58 0.45 0.40
C LEU A 337 29.82 -0.36 0.76
N ASN A 338 30.39 -0.13 1.95
CA ASN A 338 31.54 -0.91 2.42
C ASN A 338 31.20 -2.40 2.54
N ASN A 339 30.02 -2.72 3.10
CA ASN A 339 29.55 -4.07 3.39
C ASN A 339 28.97 -4.80 2.16
N MET A 340 28.73 -4.10 1.05
CA MET A 340 28.28 -4.74 -0.20
C MET A 340 29.25 -5.80 -0.70
N SER A 341 28.70 -6.85 -1.30
CA SER A 341 29.51 -7.86 -1.99
C SER A 341 30.24 -7.24 -3.20
N ASN A 342 31.34 -7.85 -3.63
CA ASN A 342 32.06 -7.40 -4.83
C ASN A 342 31.18 -7.46 -6.10
N LYS A 343 30.20 -8.37 -6.15
CA LYS A 343 29.23 -8.45 -7.23
C LYS A 343 28.32 -7.22 -7.24
N ASP A 344 27.79 -6.86 -6.07
CA ASP A 344 26.86 -5.74 -5.92
C ASP A 344 27.58 -4.41 -6.15
N LYS A 345 28.80 -4.24 -5.63
CA LYS A 345 29.64 -3.05 -5.91
C LYS A 345 29.88 -2.84 -7.40
N ARG A 346 30.12 -3.91 -8.15
CA ARG A 346 30.30 -3.85 -9.62
C ARG A 346 28.99 -3.53 -10.34
N SER A 347 27.89 -4.18 -9.94
CA SER A 347 26.57 -3.92 -10.53
C SER A 347 26.12 -2.48 -10.28
N PHE A 348 26.27 -1.99 -9.05
CA PHE A 348 25.98 -0.63 -8.66
C PHE A 348 26.80 0.38 -9.46
N ASN A 349 28.12 0.22 -9.53
CA ASN A 349 28.97 1.14 -10.29
C ASN A 349 28.69 1.13 -11.80
N LYS A 350 28.42 -0.05 -12.37
CA LYS A 350 27.99 -0.15 -13.77
C LYS A 350 26.71 0.66 -14.01
N TRP A 351 25.72 0.49 -13.14
CA TRP A 351 24.44 1.19 -13.24
C TRP A 351 24.58 2.71 -13.07
N ILE A 352 25.39 3.18 -12.10
CA ILE A 352 25.65 4.61 -11.94
C ILE A 352 26.32 5.17 -13.19
N LYS A 353 27.33 4.48 -13.72
CA LYS A 353 28.06 4.94 -14.91
C LYS A 353 27.14 5.09 -16.12
N GLU A 354 26.24 4.13 -16.34
CA GLU A 354 25.27 4.15 -17.44
C GLU A 354 24.21 5.25 -17.33
N ASN A 355 23.89 5.71 -16.12
CA ASN A 355 22.81 6.69 -15.89
C ASN A 355 23.31 8.10 -15.50
N PHE A 356 24.48 8.20 -14.88
CA PHE A 356 25.01 9.44 -14.29
C PHE A 356 26.46 9.77 -14.69
N HIS A 357 27.14 8.92 -15.47
CA HIS A 357 28.49 9.17 -15.99
C HIS A 357 29.59 9.33 -14.91
N PHE A 358 29.43 8.67 -13.76
CA PHE A 358 30.48 8.56 -12.74
C PHE A 358 30.41 7.22 -12.00
N GLU A 359 31.43 6.92 -11.19
CA GLU A 359 31.51 5.74 -10.33
C GLU A 359 31.69 6.18 -8.85
N ILE A 360 31.18 5.38 -7.92
CA ILE A 360 31.36 5.53 -6.47
C ILE A 360 32.27 4.42 -5.94
N ILE A 361 33.35 4.85 -5.30
CA ILE A 361 34.36 3.95 -4.75
C ILE A 361 34.37 4.11 -3.24
N ALA A 362 34.16 3.00 -2.55
CA ALA A 362 34.31 2.92 -1.10
C ALA A 362 35.63 2.23 -0.78
N ASP A 363 36.60 3.01 -0.33
CA ASP A 363 37.88 2.50 0.16
C ASP A 363 37.81 2.37 1.68
N SER A 364 38.34 1.27 2.20
CA SER A 364 38.40 1.01 3.64
C SER A 364 39.85 0.84 4.09
N GLU A 365 40.32 1.70 4.98
CA GLU A 365 41.64 1.61 5.59
C GLU A 365 41.56 1.78 7.10
N ARG A 366 42.24 0.91 7.86
CA ARG A 366 42.39 0.99 9.32
C ARG A 366 41.07 1.19 10.10
N GLY A 367 39.97 0.60 9.64
CA GLY A 367 38.66 0.70 10.30
C GLY A 367 37.84 1.95 9.92
N HIS A 368 38.32 2.74 8.96
CA HIS A 368 37.60 3.86 8.39
C HIS A 368 37.24 3.59 6.94
N ALA A 369 36.08 4.07 6.51
CA ALA A 369 35.68 4.11 5.10
C ALA A 369 35.82 5.53 4.56
N SER A 370 36.22 5.67 3.31
CA SER A 370 36.23 6.92 2.55
C SER A 370 35.52 6.70 1.22
N LEU A 371 34.70 7.67 0.82
CA LEU A 371 33.98 7.61 -0.45
C LEU A 371 34.65 8.53 -1.47
N TYR A 372 34.81 8.04 -2.69
CA TYR A 372 35.35 8.79 -3.81
C TYR A 372 34.41 8.73 -5.01
N ILE A 373 34.38 9.81 -5.76
CA ILE A 373 33.81 9.88 -7.10
C ILE A 373 34.92 9.69 -8.10
N ARG A 374 34.73 8.78 -9.05
CA ARG A 374 35.59 8.65 -10.23
C ARG A 374 34.81 9.05 -11.47
N TYR A 375 35.30 10.06 -12.17
CA TYR A 375 34.75 10.53 -13.44
C TYR A 375 35.28 9.70 -14.61
N GLU A 376 34.62 9.79 -15.78
CA GLU A 376 35.02 9.06 -16.99
C GLU A 376 36.45 9.37 -17.46
N ASN A 377 36.96 10.57 -17.17
CA ASN A 377 38.34 10.97 -17.47
C ASN A 377 39.39 10.37 -16.51
N GLY A 378 38.97 9.50 -15.58
CA GLY A 378 39.84 8.85 -14.60
C GLY A 378 40.14 9.69 -13.35
N THR A 379 39.70 10.95 -13.29
CA THR A 379 39.89 11.79 -12.12
C THR A 379 39.10 11.22 -10.95
N GLN A 380 39.78 11.02 -9.82
CA GLN A 380 39.18 10.55 -8.57
C GLN A 380 39.24 11.66 -7.53
N ILE A 381 38.10 12.01 -6.94
CA ILE A 381 37.99 13.07 -5.93
C ILE A 381 37.25 12.49 -4.73
N ASN A 382 37.71 12.79 -3.51
CA ASN A 382 36.99 12.40 -2.30
C ASN A 382 35.63 13.10 -2.28
N LEU A 383 34.57 12.37 -1.95
CA LEU A 383 33.20 12.89 -1.95
C LEU A 383 33.07 14.16 -1.08
N ALA A 384 33.81 14.24 0.03
CA ALA A 384 33.85 15.42 0.91
C ALA A 384 34.38 16.68 0.22
N ASP A 385 35.14 16.53 -0.87
CA ASP A 385 35.75 17.62 -1.63
C ASP A 385 34.96 17.95 -2.93
N THR A 386 33.88 17.23 -3.25
CA THR A 386 33.12 17.37 -4.53
C THR A 386 31.94 18.35 -4.50
N GLY A 387 31.77 19.08 -3.39
CA GLY A 387 30.58 19.92 -3.15
C GLY A 387 29.36 19.11 -2.69
N PHE A 388 28.36 19.79 -2.13
CA PHE A 388 27.23 19.13 -1.45
C PHE A 388 26.35 18.28 -2.38
N GLY A 389 26.29 18.55 -3.69
CA GLY A 389 25.31 17.90 -4.59
C GLY A 389 25.43 16.38 -4.68
N TYR A 390 26.65 15.83 -4.70
CA TYR A 390 26.83 14.37 -4.84
C TYR A 390 26.45 13.59 -3.59
N SER A 391 26.71 14.13 -2.40
CA SER A 391 26.28 13.50 -1.15
C SER A 391 24.76 13.53 -1.01
N GLN A 392 24.11 14.58 -1.51
CA GLN A 392 22.65 14.67 -1.52
C GLN A 392 22.00 13.68 -2.50
N ILE A 393 22.57 13.42 -3.68
CA ILE A 393 21.93 12.53 -4.67
C ILE A 393 22.19 11.03 -4.41
N LEU A 394 23.28 10.68 -3.73
CA LEU A 394 23.70 9.29 -3.51
C LEU A 394 22.62 8.40 -2.84
N PRO A 395 21.89 8.84 -1.80
CA PRO A 395 20.77 8.07 -1.25
C PRO A 395 19.70 7.74 -2.29
N ILE A 396 19.35 8.69 -3.18
CA ILE A 396 18.35 8.45 -4.22
C ILE A 396 18.88 7.43 -5.23
N ILE A 397 20.12 7.61 -5.71
CA ILE A 397 20.79 6.71 -6.66
C ILE A 397 20.79 5.27 -6.14
N LEU A 398 21.14 5.09 -4.87
CA LEU A 398 21.21 3.78 -4.27
C LEU A 398 19.83 3.10 -4.15
N VAL A 399 18.80 3.85 -3.73
CA VAL A 399 17.42 3.33 -3.68
C VAL A 399 16.90 2.98 -5.09
N MET A 400 17.17 3.82 -6.10
CA MET A 400 16.80 3.54 -7.49
C MET A 400 17.47 2.25 -8.00
N TRP A 401 18.76 2.08 -7.74
CA TRP A 401 19.46 0.85 -8.10
C TRP A 401 18.88 -0.38 -7.38
N GLN A 402 18.56 -0.27 -6.09
CA GLN A 402 17.91 -1.36 -5.33
C GLN A 402 16.55 -1.76 -5.91
N ALA A 403 15.78 -0.79 -6.44
CA ALA A 403 14.50 -1.06 -7.08
C ALA A 403 14.68 -1.97 -8.31
N VAL A 404 15.71 -1.71 -9.12
CA VAL A 404 16.01 -2.49 -10.34
C VAL A 404 16.65 -3.83 -10.00
N GLN A 405 17.59 -3.88 -9.05
CA GLN A 405 18.28 -5.11 -8.66
C GLN A 405 17.34 -6.19 -8.13
N LYS A 406 16.38 -5.82 -7.28
CA LYS A 406 15.42 -6.80 -6.72
C LYS A 406 14.68 -7.56 -7.82
N GLY A 407 14.34 -6.90 -8.92
CA GLY A 407 13.67 -7.56 -10.04
C GLY A 407 14.59 -8.49 -10.82
N GLU A 408 15.85 -8.09 -11.03
CA GLU A 408 16.87 -8.93 -11.69
C GLU A 408 17.20 -10.19 -10.88
N GLU A 409 17.42 -10.06 -9.57
CA GLU A 409 17.70 -11.18 -8.67
C GLU A 409 16.56 -12.19 -8.64
N MET A 410 15.32 -11.71 -8.59
CA MET A 410 14.15 -12.56 -8.59
C MET A 410 13.92 -13.23 -9.95
N ALA A 411 14.13 -12.52 -11.05
CA ALA A 411 14.06 -13.08 -12.40
C ALA A 411 15.11 -14.18 -12.62
N ALA A 412 16.25 -14.10 -11.94
CA ALA A 412 17.36 -15.07 -12.01
C ALA A 412 17.17 -16.33 -11.14
N MET A 413 16.15 -16.39 -10.27
CA MET A 413 15.92 -17.56 -9.41
C MET A 413 15.57 -18.83 -10.21
N PRO A 414 16.21 -19.99 -9.94
CA PRO A 414 15.84 -21.26 -10.53
C PRO A 414 14.37 -21.57 -10.23
N ASN A 415 13.62 -21.97 -11.25
CA ASN A 415 12.16 -22.16 -11.21
C ASN A 415 11.34 -20.87 -11.04
N TYR A 416 11.88 -19.64 -11.11
CA TYR A 416 11.05 -18.42 -11.06
C TYR A 416 9.90 -18.46 -12.08
N LYS A 417 10.15 -18.85 -13.34
CA LYS A 417 9.09 -19.01 -14.36
C LYS A 417 8.06 -20.10 -14.00
N LYS A 418 8.46 -21.19 -13.34
CA LYS A 418 7.56 -22.29 -12.90
C LYS A 418 6.83 -21.97 -11.60
N MET A 419 7.46 -21.19 -10.71
CA MET A 419 6.94 -20.69 -9.43
C MET A 419 5.94 -19.57 -9.70
N ARG A 420 6.24 -18.63 -10.61
CA ARG A 420 5.29 -17.66 -11.19
C ARG A 420 4.07 -18.32 -11.88
N LEU A 421 4.11 -19.63 -12.14
CA LEU A 421 2.98 -20.44 -12.64
C LEU A 421 2.30 -21.31 -11.55
N HIS A 422 2.93 -21.60 -10.40
CA HIS A 422 2.43 -22.55 -9.37
C HIS A 422 2.31 -21.98 -7.94
N ILE A 423 2.97 -20.86 -7.64
CA ILE A 423 2.94 -20.11 -6.38
C ILE A 423 2.80 -18.64 -6.78
N ASN A 424 1.62 -18.04 -6.59
CA ASN A 424 1.41 -16.61 -6.78
C ASN A 424 1.80 -16.09 -8.17
N GLY A 425 1.32 -16.73 -9.23
CA GLY A 425 1.25 -16.05 -10.52
C GLY A 425 0.39 -14.79 -10.36
N ARG A 426 0.96 -13.61 -10.65
CA ARG A 426 0.30 -12.28 -10.82
C ARG A 426 0.45 -11.23 -9.72
N ARG A 427 1.17 -11.45 -8.63
CA ARG A 427 1.38 -10.34 -7.67
C ARG A 427 2.63 -9.55 -8.02
N LYS A 428 2.45 -8.35 -8.61
CA LYS A 428 3.55 -7.39 -8.78
C LYS A 428 4.14 -7.08 -7.40
N ILE A 429 5.45 -6.94 -7.33
CA ILE A 429 6.14 -6.57 -6.08
C ILE A 429 6.07 -5.06 -5.96
N ASN A 430 5.51 -4.57 -4.86
CA ASN A 430 5.47 -3.13 -4.62
C ASN A 430 6.88 -2.62 -4.30
N PHE A 431 7.26 -1.48 -4.85
CA PHE A 431 8.42 -0.71 -4.43
C PHE A 431 8.06 0.77 -4.50
N THR A 432 8.12 1.49 -3.39
CA THR A 432 7.67 2.89 -3.36
C THR A 432 8.82 3.77 -2.92
N ILE A 433 9.26 4.69 -3.77
CA ILE A 433 10.31 5.67 -3.48
C ILE A 433 9.63 6.99 -3.15
N VAL A 434 9.94 7.57 -2.00
CA VAL A 434 9.32 8.82 -1.53
C VAL A 434 10.44 9.81 -1.23
N ILE A 435 10.47 10.97 -1.90
CA ILE A 435 11.62 11.89 -1.86
C ILE A 435 11.16 13.32 -1.59
N GLU A 436 11.65 13.93 -0.50
CA GLU A 436 11.50 15.37 -0.28
C GLU A 436 12.61 16.12 -1.00
N GLN A 437 12.22 17.12 -1.79
CA GLN A 437 13.06 18.13 -2.42
C GLN A 437 14.33 17.54 -3.06
N PRO A 438 14.19 16.62 -4.04
CA PRO A 438 15.32 15.97 -4.71
C PRO A 438 16.32 16.95 -5.32
N GLU A 439 15.89 18.16 -5.66
CA GLU A 439 16.69 19.22 -6.28
C GLU A 439 17.66 19.95 -5.34
N LEU A 440 17.52 19.82 -4.00
CA LEU A 440 18.32 20.60 -3.06
C LEU A 440 19.82 20.38 -3.28
N HIS A 441 20.55 21.48 -3.42
CA HIS A 441 22.00 21.51 -3.70
C HIS A 441 22.44 20.82 -5.01
N LEU A 442 21.52 20.49 -5.92
CA LEU A 442 21.84 19.92 -7.23
C LEU A 442 21.88 20.97 -8.34
N HIS A 443 22.88 20.87 -9.20
CA HIS A 443 22.93 21.63 -10.45
C HIS A 443 21.75 21.23 -11.36
N PRO A 444 21.13 22.18 -12.12
CA PRO A 444 19.99 21.88 -12.98
C PRO A 444 20.19 20.70 -13.95
N SER A 445 21.41 20.51 -14.48
CA SER A 445 21.70 19.36 -15.35
C SER A 445 21.50 18.02 -14.64
N LEU A 446 21.94 17.89 -13.38
CA LEU A 446 21.77 16.67 -12.59
C LEU A 446 20.32 16.45 -12.18
N GLN A 447 19.55 17.53 -11.97
CA GLN A 447 18.11 17.43 -11.77
C GLN A 447 17.41 16.82 -13.00
N GLY A 448 17.83 17.23 -14.20
CA GLY A 448 17.36 16.64 -15.46
C GLY A 448 17.73 15.17 -15.60
N THR A 449 18.99 14.81 -15.33
CA THR A 449 19.46 13.40 -15.33
C THR A 449 18.69 12.53 -14.33
N LEU A 450 18.32 13.09 -13.18
CA LEU A 450 17.52 12.38 -12.18
C LEU A 450 16.11 12.04 -12.74
N ILE A 451 15.45 12.99 -13.39
CA ILE A 451 14.17 12.76 -14.06
C ILE A 451 14.27 11.73 -15.19
N ASP A 452 15.33 11.81 -16.01
CA ASP A 452 15.59 10.81 -17.06
C ASP A 452 15.70 9.41 -16.48
N THR A 453 16.38 9.30 -15.34
CA THR A 453 16.56 8.03 -14.65
C THR A 453 15.25 7.53 -14.06
N PHE A 454 14.41 8.39 -13.47
CA PHE A 454 13.07 8.02 -13.00
C PHE A 454 12.21 7.42 -14.13
N ALA A 455 12.18 8.06 -15.30
CA ALA A 455 11.44 7.56 -16.45
C ALA A 455 11.94 6.17 -16.89
N LYS A 456 13.26 5.98 -16.99
CA LYS A 456 13.87 4.68 -17.32
C LYS A 456 13.50 3.58 -16.32
N ILE A 457 13.66 3.83 -15.02
CA ILE A 457 13.45 2.77 -14.01
C ILE A 457 11.98 2.40 -13.84
N ILE A 458 11.04 3.33 -14.08
CA ILE A 458 9.61 3.03 -14.07
C ILE A 458 9.30 1.96 -15.13
N LYS A 459 9.89 2.08 -16.31
CA LYS A 459 9.70 1.14 -17.42
C LYS A 459 10.38 -0.19 -17.21
N VAL A 460 11.66 -0.16 -16.82
CA VAL A 460 12.40 -1.37 -16.47
C VAL A 460 11.70 -2.16 -15.36
N SER A 461 11.15 -1.46 -14.36
CA SER A 461 10.41 -2.08 -13.25
C SER A 461 9.12 -2.76 -13.73
N GLU A 462 8.39 -2.15 -14.66
CA GLU A 462 7.19 -2.73 -15.23
C GLU A 462 7.47 -4.08 -15.92
N ASP A 463 8.53 -4.14 -16.73
CA ASP A 463 8.94 -5.34 -17.48
C ASP A 463 9.32 -6.51 -16.57
N ILE A 464 9.99 -6.22 -15.45
CA ILE A 464 10.44 -7.22 -14.47
C ILE A 464 9.38 -7.53 -13.40
N GLY A 465 8.17 -6.95 -13.51
CA GLY A 465 7.03 -7.26 -12.65
C GLY A 465 7.04 -6.56 -11.28
N ILE A 466 7.71 -5.41 -11.18
CA ILE A 466 7.70 -4.53 -10.02
C ILE A 466 6.67 -3.42 -10.26
N ASP A 467 5.78 -3.17 -9.30
CA ASP A 467 4.95 -1.96 -9.25
C ASP A 467 5.76 -0.87 -8.55
N LEU A 468 6.55 -0.15 -9.33
CA LEU A 468 7.37 0.97 -8.86
C LEU A 468 6.52 2.25 -8.84
N LYS A 469 6.48 2.90 -7.67
CA LYS A 469 5.92 4.25 -7.53
C LYS A 469 6.99 5.19 -7.00
N ILE A 470 7.15 6.34 -7.65
CA ILE A 470 8.06 7.40 -7.24
C ILE A 470 7.20 8.61 -6.90
N ILE A 471 7.28 9.07 -5.66
CA ILE A 471 6.51 10.19 -5.14
C ILE A 471 7.50 11.26 -4.69
N ILE A 472 7.48 12.42 -5.33
CA ILE A 472 8.44 13.50 -5.05
C ILE A 472 7.74 14.79 -4.67
N GLU A 473 8.26 15.50 -3.67
CA GLU A 473 7.95 16.91 -3.43
C GLU A 473 9.04 17.76 -4.07
N THR A 474 8.70 18.69 -4.97
CA THR A 474 9.70 19.54 -5.64
C THR A 474 9.21 20.97 -5.85
N HIS A 475 10.15 21.89 -5.83
CA HIS A 475 10.01 23.29 -6.23
C HIS A 475 10.80 23.61 -7.50
N SER A 476 11.37 22.59 -8.16
CA SER A 476 12.19 22.78 -9.36
C SER A 476 11.36 22.84 -10.63
N GLU A 477 11.29 24.03 -11.23
CA GLU A 477 10.76 24.20 -12.58
C GLU A 477 11.56 23.35 -13.61
N THR A 478 12.86 23.16 -13.40
CA THR A 478 13.69 22.34 -14.30
C THR A 478 13.21 20.88 -14.31
N MET A 479 12.89 20.31 -13.15
CA MET A 479 12.39 18.93 -13.07
C MET A 479 11.02 18.79 -13.73
N ILE A 480 10.11 19.74 -13.48
CA ILE A 480 8.77 19.78 -14.07
C ILE A 480 8.84 19.86 -15.60
N ASN A 481 9.62 20.82 -16.13
CA ASN A 481 9.77 20.99 -17.57
C ASN A 481 10.45 19.78 -18.24
N ARG A 482 11.40 19.13 -17.55
CA ARG A 482 12.04 17.92 -18.07
C ARG A 482 11.05 16.77 -18.24
N ILE A 483 10.10 16.60 -17.32
CA ILE A 483 9.07 15.56 -17.41
C ILE A 483 8.19 15.78 -18.64
N GLY A 484 7.74 17.02 -18.87
CA GLY A 484 7.00 17.38 -20.08
C GLY A 484 7.79 17.08 -21.36
N GLN A 485 9.08 17.43 -21.39
CA GLN A 485 9.96 17.13 -22.51
C GLN A 485 10.07 15.61 -22.78
N LEU A 486 10.22 14.78 -21.74
CA LEU A 486 10.30 13.33 -21.91
C LEU A 486 9.02 12.75 -22.50
N ILE A 487 7.86 13.25 -22.08
CA ILE A 487 6.55 12.86 -22.64
C ILE A 487 6.46 13.25 -24.11
N ALA A 488 6.77 14.51 -24.45
CA ALA A 488 6.70 15.02 -25.83
C ALA A 488 7.62 14.26 -26.80
N THR A 489 8.77 13.78 -26.30
CA THR A 489 9.74 13.00 -27.08
C THR A 489 9.48 11.49 -27.05
N ASN A 490 8.49 11.02 -26.30
CA ASN A 490 8.21 9.61 -26.04
C ASN A 490 9.47 8.84 -25.59
N PHE A 491 10.26 9.44 -24.70
CA PHE A 491 11.52 8.87 -24.24
C PHE A 491 11.28 7.57 -23.47
N GLU A 492 11.82 6.45 -23.94
CA GLU A 492 11.64 5.12 -23.32
C GLU A 492 10.15 4.75 -23.12
N GLU A 493 9.28 5.13 -24.06
CA GLU A 493 7.82 4.93 -23.97
C GLU A 493 7.14 5.64 -22.78
N PHE A 494 7.84 6.58 -22.15
CA PHE A 494 7.32 7.39 -21.05
C PHE A 494 6.23 8.34 -21.56
N ASN A 495 5.06 8.32 -20.93
CA ASN A 495 3.88 9.03 -21.39
C ASN A 495 3.07 9.62 -20.22
N GLU A 496 2.10 10.47 -20.55
CA GLU A 496 1.28 11.25 -19.62
C GLU A 496 0.44 10.40 -18.65
N LYS A 497 0.11 9.15 -19.02
CA LYS A 497 -0.66 8.25 -18.16
C LYS A 497 0.14 7.77 -16.96
N LEU A 498 1.47 7.83 -17.02
CA LEU A 498 2.37 7.42 -15.94
C LEU A 498 2.56 8.52 -14.89
N VAL A 499 2.08 9.75 -15.14
CA VAL A 499 2.38 10.92 -14.31
C VAL A 499 1.11 11.51 -13.69
N ASN A 500 1.17 11.79 -12.39
CA ASN A 500 0.22 12.64 -11.67
C ASN A 500 0.96 13.85 -11.09
N VAL A 501 0.37 15.04 -11.20
CA VAL A 501 0.87 16.25 -10.56
C VAL A 501 -0.18 16.75 -9.58
N LEU A 502 0.19 16.87 -8.32
CA LEU A 502 -0.66 17.34 -7.24
C LEU A 502 -0.25 18.76 -6.88
N ILE A 503 -1.18 19.69 -7.08
CA ILE A 503 -1.00 21.10 -6.75
C ILE A 503 -1.62 21.36 -5.38
N PHE A 504 -0.76 21.62 -4.40
CA PHE A 504 -1.14 21.95 -3.04
C PHE A 504 -1.24 23.46 -2.87
N ASN A 505 -2.48 23.94 -2.84
CA ASN A 505 -2.80 25.32 -2.52
C ASN A 505 -3.28 25.41 -1.08
N SER A 506 -3.10 26.59 -0.48
CA SER A 506 -3.58 26.88 0.86
C SER A 506 -4.24 28.25 0.83
N SER A 507 -5.54 28.30 1.10
CA SER A 507 -6.26 29.55 1.36
C SER A 507 -6.15 29.97 2.83
N HIS A 508 -5.74 29.04 3.69
CA HIS A 508 -5.55 29.21 5.13
C HIS A 508 -4.48 28.20 5.61
N PRO A 509 -3.52 28.52 6.50
CA PRO A 509 -2.38 27.65 6.84
C PRO A 509 -2.73 26.23 7.29
N TYR A 510 -3.96 26.01 7.74
CA TYR A 510 -4.45 24.72 8.23
C TYR A 510 -5.45 24.05 7.27
N ILE A 511 -5.72 24.62 6.09
CA ILE A 511 -6.62 24.06 5.09
C ILE A 511 -5.89 23.96 3.76
N SER A 512 -5.48 22.74 3.44
CA SER A 512 -4.92 22.40 2.13
C SER A 512 -6.06 22.15 1.14
N LYS A 513 -5.97 22.77 -0.03
CA LYS A 513 -6.78 22.43 -1.20
C LYS A 513 -5.85 21.76 -2.21
N ILE A 514 -6.15 20.50 -2.54
CA ILE A 514 -5.31 19.70 -3.43
C ILE A 514 -6.05 19.53 -4.76
N GLU A 515 -5.38 19.86 -5.85
CA GLU A 515 -5.89 19.66 -7.20
C GLU A 515 -4.96 18.72 -7.95
N SER A 516 -5.52 17.66 -8.53
CA SER A 516 -4.77 16.75 -9.39
C SER A 516 -4.81 17.26 -10.83
N THR A 517 -3.64 17.27 -11.46
CA THR A 517 -3.46 17.56 -12.87
C THR A 517 -2.46 16.58 -13.48
N GLY A 518 -2.18 16.73 -14.77
CA GLY A 518 -1.23 15.90 -15.50
C GLY A 518 -0.66 16.64 -16.70
N TYR A 519 -0.17 15.87 -17.65
CA TYR A 519 0.39 16.39 -18.91
C TYR A 519 -0.52 16.03 -20.08
N THR A 520 -0.43 16.79 -21.16
CA THR A 520 -0.93 16.40 -22.48
C THR A 520 0.04 15.40 -23.12
N GLU A 521 -0.39 14.74 -24.21
CA GLU A 521 0.48 13.87 -25.01
C GLU A 521 1.68 14.63 -25.61
N ASP A 522 1.50 15.93 -25.92
CA ASP A 522 2.58 16.83 -26.36
C ASP A 522 3.49 17.34 -25.22
N GLY A 523 3.28 16.88 -23.97
CA GLY A 523 4.12 17.24 -22.83
C GLY A 523 3.83 18.60 -22.18
N TYR A 524 2.69 19.24 -22.47
CA TYR A 524 2.26 20.46 -21.79
C TYR A 524 1.52 20.13 -20.49
N LEU A 525 1.74 20.92 -19.45
CA LEU A 525 1.06 20.76 -18.17
C LEU A 525 -0.38 21.27 -18.24
N ASN A 526 -1.33 20.43 -17.86
CA ASN A 526 -2.74 20.79 -17.80
C ASN A 526 -3.00 21.73 -16.61
N SER A 527 -3.87 22.72 -16.79
CA SER A 527 -4.40 23.56 -15.69
C SER A 527 -3.34 24.14 -14.74
N TRP A 528 -2.16 24.48 -15.25
CA TRP A 528 -1.08 25.03 -14.44
C TRP A 528 -1.37 26.47 -14.00
N PRO A 529 -1.26 26.80 -12.70
CA PRO A 529 -1.51 28.16 -12.23
C PRO A 529 -0.49 29.14 -12.84
N ILE A 530 -1.00 30.19 -13.48
CA ILE A 530 -0.16 31.25 -14.04
C ILE A 530 0.67 31.88 -12.92
N GLY A 531 1.96 32.02 -13.15
CA GLY A 531 2.87 32.66 -12.19
C GLY A 531 3.23 31.81 -10.97
N PHE A 532 3.03 30.48 -11.02
CA PHE A 532 3.34 29.59 -9.88
C PHE A 532 4.78 29.69 -9.36
N PHE A 533 5.75 29.86 -10.27
CA PHE A 533 7.17 30.08 -9.94
C PHE A 533 7.56 31.56 -9.95
N SER A 534 6.61 32.46 -10.22
CA SER A 534 6.84 33.90 -10.17
C SER A 534 6.87 34.37 -8.71
N PRO A 535 7.60 35.45 -8.41
CA PRO A 535 7.55 36.08 -7.08
C PRO A 535 6.10 36.44 -6.75
N GLU A 536 5.69 36.25 -5.50
CA GLU A 536 4.42 36.83 -5.04
C GLU A 536 4.55 38.36 -5.14
N GLU A 537 3.62 39.02 -5.82
CA GLU A 537 3.49 40.48 -5.73
C GLU A 537 3.11 40.80 -4.28
N ILE A 538 4.05 41.40 -3.55
CA ILE A 538 3.93 41.77 -2.12
C ILE A 538 2.94 42.91 -1.93
#